data_AF-A0A6J6FIL6-F1
#
_entry.id   AF-A0A6J6FIL6-F1
#
_cell.length_a   1.000
_cell.length_b   1.000
_cell.length_c   1.000
_cell.angle_alpha   90.00
_cell.angle_beta   90.00
_cell.angle_gamma   90.00
#
_symmetry.space_group_name_H-M   'P 1'
#
loop_
_entity.id
_entity.type
_entity.pdbx_description
1 polymer ?
#
loop_
_entity_poly.entity_id
_entity_poly.type
_entity_poly.pdbx_seq_one_letter_code
_entity_poly.pdbx_strand_id
1 'polypeptide(L)'
;MYKKLELLDKAIIRCRQCPRLVDWREEVAVTKRKSYEDEKYWGKPVPGFGPSDARLVIVGLAPGAHGANRTGRIFTGDSSGDWLYRALYRAGLAKIPTSTLIDDGQELIDTRITCAVHCAPPDNKPSTEERNTCSAHFENEIALLLPTAQTFLALGSLAWNSIFTSLQNLECILPAPKPKFVHAAQYQFRTPQGEIKKVLASYHPSQQNTFTGKLTEAMLDAVITDGALG
;
A
#
# COMPACT_ATOMS: atom_id res chain seq x y z
N MET A 1 -1.65 20.40 5.04
CA MET A 1 -2.04 19.22 4.26
C MET A 1 -2.29 19.61 2.81
N TYR A 2 -1.92 18.76 1.87
CA TYR A 2 -2.22 18.89 0.44
C TYR A 2 -3.71 18.64 0.18
N LYS A 3 -4.25 19.33 -0.84
CA LYS A 3 -5.69 19.30 -1.19
C LYS A 3 -6.04 18.34 -2.34
N LYS A 4 -5.04 17.77 -3.00
CA LYS A 4 -5.21 16.85 -4.15
C LYS A 4 -4.14 15.77 -4.10
N LEU A 5 -4.50 14.54 -4.49
CA LEU A 5 -3.57 13.40 -4.52
C LEU A 5 -2.37 13.66 -5.41
N GLU A 6 -2.57 14.23 -6.60
CA GLU A 6 -1.46 14.59 -7.51
C GLU A 6 -0.42 15.53 -6.87
N LEU A 7 -0.86 16.45 -6.00
CA LEU A 7 0.04 17.36 -5.30
C LEU A 7 0.76 16.65 -4.15
N LEU A 8 0.06 15.77 -3.44
CA LEU A 8 0.63 14.91 -2.40
C LEU A 8 1.67 13.96 -3.00
N ASP A 9 1.39 13.31 -4.13
CA ASP A 9 2.30 12.40 -4.81
C ASP A 9 3.59 13.12 -5.21
N LYS A 10 3.49 14.33 -5.79
CA LYS A 10 4.67 15.18 -6.08
C LYS A 10 5.47 15.55 -4.84
N ALA A 11 4.82 15.71 -3.69
CA ALA A 11 5.50 15.99 -2.42
C ALA A 11 6.19 14.75 -1.86
N ILE A 12 5.51 13.60 -1.88
CA ILE A 12 6.04 12.30 -1.47
C ILE A 12 7.33 12.03 -2.22
N ILE A 13 7.34 12.13 -3.56
CA ILE A 13 8.52 11.85 -4.41
C ILE A 13 9.74 12.71 -4.04
N ARG A 14 9.53 13.93 -3.51
CA ARG A 14 10.59 14.85 -3.12
C ARG A 14 11.05 14.69 -1.67
N CYS A 15 10.40 13.83 -0.89
CA CYS A 15 10.67 13.69 0.52
C CYS A 15 12.05 13.04 0.81
N ARG A 16 12.78 13.66 1.74
CA ARG A 16 14.10 13.21 2.24
C ARG A 16 14.19 13.21 3.77
N GLN A 17 13.06 13.17 4.47
CA GLN A 17 13.02 13.37 5.93
C GLN A 17 13.60 12.22 6.75
N CYS A 18 13.81 11.04 6.16
CA CYS A 18 14.33 9.86 6.86
C CYS A 18 15.73 9.49 6.32
N PRO A 19 16.84 9.98 6.91
CA PRO A 19 18.19 9.79 6.36
C PRO A 19 18.53 8.33 6.05
N ARG A 20 18.28 7.40 6.97
CA ARG A 20 18.53 5.96 6.76
C ARG A 20 17.79 5.38 5.55
N LEU A 21 16.53 5.81 5.32
CA LEU A 21 15.75 5.34 4.17
C LEU A 21 16.19 6.00 2.86
N VAL A 22 16.65 7.25 2.93
CA VAL A 22 17.21 7.98 1.80
C VAL A 22 18.51 7.30 1.36
N ASP A 23 19.43 7.06 2.28
CA ASP A 23 20.70 6.41 2.00
C ASP A 23 20.47 5.01 1.42
N TRP A 24 19.63 4.20 2.08
CA TRP A 24 19.35 2.83 1.63
C TRP A 24 18.71 2.74 0.25
N ARG A 25 17.66 3.53 -0.02
CA ARG A 25 16.94 3.44 -1.31
C ARG A 25 17.83 3.87 -2.48
N GLU A 26 18.74 4.82 -2.24
CA GLU A 26 19.70 5.35 -3.22
C GLU A 26 20.87 4.38 -3.39
N GLU A 27 21.40 3.81 -2.31
CA GLU A 27 22.43 2.75 -2.35
C GLU A 27 21.94 1.54 -3.15
N VAL A 28 20.73 1.05 -2.88
CA VAL A 28 20.14 -0.07 -3.64
C VAL A 28 19.97 0.27 -5.12
N ALA A 29 19.66 1.53 -5.45
CA ALA A 29 19.51 1.99 -6.83
C ALA A 29 20.84 2.02 -7.61
N VAL A 30 21.97 2.12 -6.90
CA VAL A 30 23.32 2.11 -7.48
C VAL A 30 23.89 0.69 -7.49
N THR A 31 23.84 -0.02 -6.37
CA THR A 31 24.42 -1.37 -6.21
C THR A 31 23.65 -2.42 -7.01
N LYS A 32 22.31 -2.32 -7.00
CA LYS A 32 21.36 -3.19 -7.71
C LYS A 32 21.55 -4.69 -7.38
N ARG A 33 20.64 -5.51 -7.90
CA ARG A 33 20.85 -6.97 -7.98
C ARG A 33 21.38 -7.31 -9.35
N LYS A 34 22.20 -8.36 -9.45
CA LYS A 34 22.74 -8.87 -10.71
C LYS A 34 21.66 -9.09 -11.79
N SER A 35 20.48 -9.58 -11.40
CA SER A 35 19.35 -9.77 -12.32
C SER A 35 18.79 -8.48 -12.92
N TYR A 36 19.15 -7.32 -12.38
CA TYR A 36 18.63 -5.99 -12.72
C TYR A 36 19.75 -4.96 -12.91
N GLU A 37 20.98 -5.40 -13.21
CA GLU A 37 22.16 -4.54 -13.23
C GLU A 37 22.07 -3.42 -14.30
N ASP A 38 21.46 -3.73 -15.44
CA ASP A 38 21.26 -2.81 -16.55
C ASP A 38 20.02 -1.90 -16.40
N GLU A 39 19.18 -2.13 -15.38
CA GLU A 39 17.98 -1.33 -15.18
C GLU A 39 18.26 0.00 -14.49
N LYS A 40 17.53 1.04 -14.87
CA LYS A 40 17.52 2.32 -14.14
C LYS A 40 16.50 2.27 -13.01
N TYR A 41 16.98 2.26 -11.78
CA TYR A 41 16.13 2.24 -10.59
C TYR A 41 15.47 3.61 -10.33
N TRP A 42 14.29 3.56 -9.72
CA TRP A 42 13.56 4.73 -9.24
C TRP A 42 14.29 5.47 -8.10
N GLY A 43 14.75 4.74 -7.07
CA GLY A 43 15.61 5.27 -6.00
C GLY A 43 15.01 6.43 -5.18
N LYS A 44 13.68 6.54 -5.15
CA LYS A 44 12.94 7.66 -4.54
C LYS A 44 11.74 7.12 -3.75
N PRO A 45 11.07 7.96 -2.94
CA PRO A 45 9.77 7.60 -2.38
C PRO A 45 8.79 7.23 -3.49
N VAL A 46 7.94 6.24 -3.24
CA VAL A 46 6.98 5.71 -4.21
C VAL A 46 5.57 6.15 -3.79
N PRO A 47 4.87 6.95 -4.61
CA PRO A 47 3.50 7.37 -4.35
C PRO A 47 2.51 6.21 -4.55
N GLY A 48 1.27 6.39 -4.10
CA GLY A 48 0.20 5.45 -4.40
C GLY A 48 -0.11 5.36 -5.90
N PHE A 49 -0.70 4.25 -6.33
CA PHE A 49 -1.06 3.98 -7.72
C PHE A 49 -2.54 3.61 -7.84
N GLY A 50 -3.21 4.12 -8.87
CA GLY A 50 -4.65 3.97 -9.09
C GLY A 50 -5.40 5.31 -8.99
N PRO A 51 -6.70 5.32 -9.35
CA PRO A 51 -7.47 6.54 -9.48
C PRO A 51 -7.72 7.23 -8.13
N SER A 52 -7.99 8.54 -8.17
CA SER A 52 -8.20 9.37 -6.97
C SER A 52 -9.57 9.16 -6.30
N ASP A 53 -10.52 8.58 -7.03
CA ASP A 53 -11.89 8.30 -6.63
C ASP A 53 -12.12 6.80 -6.36
N ALA A 54 -11.04 6.05 -6.10
CA ALA A 54 -11.12 4.63 -5.80
C ALA A 54 -12.08 4.32 -4.63
N ARG A 55 -12.83 3.22 -4.77
CA ARG A 55 -13.71 2.66 -3.73
C ARG A 55 -12.97 1.67 -2.83
N LEU A 56 -12.02 0.93 -3.37
CA LEU A 56 -11.13 0.04 -2.63
C LEU A 56 -9.74 0.68 -2.49
N VAL A 57 -9.25 0.81 -1.26
CA VAL A 57 -7.90 1.29 -0.97
C VAL A 57 -7.09 0.17 -0.33
N ILE A 58 -6.09 -0.34 -1.05
CA ILE A 58 -5.19 -1.39 -0.56
C ILE A 58 -3.94 -0.75 0.04
N VAL A 59 -3.61 -1.11 1.28
CA VAL A 59 -2.49 -0.52 2.02
C VAL A 59 -1.47 -1.60 2.36
N GLY A 60 -0.27 -1.45 1.80
CA GLY A 60 0.92 -2.23 2.12
C GLY A 60 1.76 -1.63 3.25
N LEU A 61 2.87 -2.30 3.55
CA LEU A 61 3.84 -1.84 4.55
C LEU A 61 4.74 -0.74 3.98
N ALA A 62 5.57 -1.09 3.00
CA ALA A 62 6.53 -0.21 2.34
C ALA A 62 6.98 -0.80 0.99
N PRO A 63 7.57 0.01 0.09
CA PRO A 63 8.23 -0.48 -1.12
C PRO A 63 9.29 -1.55 -0.86
N GLY A 64 9.30 -2.60 -1.70
CA GLY A 64 10.41 -3.55 -1.75
C GLY A 64 11.64 -2.94 -2.43
N ALA A 65 12.84 -3.28 -1.93
CA ALA A 65 14.13 -2.74 -2.41
C ALA A 65 14.37 -2.93 -3.92
N HIS A 66 13.94 -4.06 -4.48
CA HIS A 66 14.05 -4.37 -5.92
C HIS A 66 12.69 -4.54 -6.61
N GLY A 67 11.60 -4.16 -5.93
CA GLY A 67 10.28 -4.05 -6.51
C GLY A 67 9.99 -2.58 -6.79
N ALA A 68 9.11 -1.98 -6.01
CA ALA A 68 8.71 -0.58 -6.16
C ALA A 68 9.86 0.45 -6.07
N ASN A 69 10.95 0.20 -5.34
CA ASN A 69 12.13 1.08 -5.36
C ASN A 69 12.95 1.00 -6.66
N ARG A 70 12.80 -0.09 -7.42
CA ARG A 70 13.33 -0.23 -8.77
C ARG A 70 12.39 0.38 -9.78
N THR A 71 11.11 -0.02 -9.74
CA THR A 71 10.13 0.27 -10.80
C THR A 71 9.46 1.63 -10.66
N GLY A 72 9.41 2.20 -9.46
CA GLY A 72 8.71 3.47 -9.20
C GLY A 72 7.18 3.35 -9.08
N ARG A 73 6.65 2.11 -9.07
CA ARG A 73 5.22 1.85 -8.85
C ARG A 73 5.02 0.84 -7.73
N ILE A 74 4.09 1.14 -6.82
CA ILE A 74 3.79 0.31 -5.65
C ILE A 74 3.39 -1.12 -6.08
N PHE A 75 3.94 -2.13 -5.38
CA PHE A 75 3.78 -3.57 -5.68
C PHE A 75 4.17 -3.98 -7.11
N THR A 76 5.09 -3.28 -7.79
CA THR A 76 5.48 -3.59 -9.18
C THR A 76 6.89 -4.16 -9.23
N GLY A 77 7.08 -5.27 -9.95
CA GLY A 77 8.40 -5.88 -10.17
C GLY A 77 8.92 -6.76 -9.02
N ASP A 78 8.04 -7.27 -8.16
CA ASP A 78 8.38 -8.27 -7.15
C ASP A 78 7.28 -9.31 -6.97
N SER A 79 7.60 -10.41 -6.30
CA SER A 79 6.69 -11.55 -6.14
C SER A 79 5.43 -11.23 -5.34
N SER A 80 5.48 -10.23 -4.44
CA SER A 80 4.30 -9.83 -3.68
C SER A 80 3.31 -9.11 -4.58
N GLY A 81 3.85 -8.28 -5.48
CA GLY A 81 3.15 -7.66 -6.58
C GLY A 81 2.47 -8.65 -7.51
N ASP A 82 3.21 -9.67 -7.95
CA ASP A 82 2.69 -10.68 -8.87
C ASP A 82 1.42 -11.36 -8.31
N TRP A 83 1.40 -11.66 -7.03
CA TRP A 83 0.22 -12.21 -6.35
C TRP A 83 -0.94 -11.21 -6.30
N LEU A 84 -0.65 -9.96 -5.91
CA LEU A 84 -1.67 -8.93 -5.75
C LEU A 84 -2.32 -8.58 -7.09
N TYR A 85 -1.54 -8.29 -8.13
CA TYR A 85 -2.08 -7.88 -9.44
C TYR A 85 -2.83 -9.02 -10.14
N ARG A 86 -2.40 -10.28 -10.00
CA ARG A 86 -3.19 -11.42 -10.50
C ARG A 86 -4.56 -11.51 -9.83
N ALA A 87 -4.61 -11.34 -8.51
CA ALA A 87 -5.85 -11.40 -7.76
C ALA A 87 -6.78 -10.21 -8.10
N LEU A 88 -6.23 -9.01 -8.26
CA LEU A 88 -6.98 -7.83 -8.73
C LEU A 88 -7.54 -8.03 -10.13
N TYR A 89 -6.75 -8.58 -11.05
CA TYR A 89 -7.20 -8.87 -12.41
C TYR A 89 -8.34 -9.89 -12.43
N ARG A 90 -8.25 -10.97 -11.64
CA ARG A 90 -9.34 -11.96 -11.49
C ARG A 90 -10.62 -11.33 -10.94
N ALA A 91 -10.50 -10.32 -10.08
CA ALA A 91 -11.62 -9.55 -9.54
C ALA A 91 -12.14 -8.44 -10.47
N GLY A 92 -11.53 -8.24 -11.66
CA GLY A 92 -11.89 -7.16 -12.58
C GLY A 92 -11.45 -5.75 -12.13
N LEU A 93 -10.51 -5.67 -11.18
CA LEU A 93 -10.01 -4.42 -10.57
C LEU A 93 -8.66 -3.96 -11.15
N ALA A 94 -8.07 -4.73 -12.06
CA ALA A 94 -6.85 -4.39 -12.77
C ALA A 94 -7.00 -4.72 -14.26
N LYS A 95 -6.39 -3.92 -15.13
CA LYS A 95 -6.48 -4.06 -16.58
C LYS A 95 -5.74 -5.27 -17.11
N ILE A 96 -4.58 -5.59 -16.52
CA ILE A 96 -3.76 -6.74 -16.89
C ILE A 96 -3.34 -7.52 -15.62
N PRO A 97 -3.01 -8.82 -15.73
CA PRO A 97 -2.66 -9.64 -14.56
C PRO A 97 -1.26 -9.40 -13.99
N THR A 98 -0.43 -8.63 -14.70
CA THR A 98 1.00 -8.42 -14.39
C THR A 98 1.29 -6.96 -14.07
N SER A 99 2.40 -6.73 -13.38
CA SER A 99 2.88 -5.39 -13.07
C SER A 99 4.41 -5.42 -12.98
N THR A 100 5.07 -5.20 -14.10
CA THR A 100 6.52 -5.42 -14.28
C THR A 100 7.31 -4.13 -14.28
N LEU A 101 6.81 -3.08 -14.93
CA LEU A 101 7.44 -1.77 -15.08
C LEU A 101 6.39 -0.66 -15.01
N ILE A 102 6.81 0.59 -14.82
CA ILE A 102 5.88 1.71 -14.61
C ILE A 102 4.97 2.00 -15.82
N ASP A 103 5.42 1.66 -17.03
CA ASP A 103 4.82 1.95 -18.33
C ASP A 103 4.29 0.70 -19.06
N ASP A 104 4.11 -0.41 -18.34
CA ASP A 104 3.64 -1.70 -18.86
C ASP A 104 2.14 -1.74 -19.25
N GLY A 105 1.45 -0.60 -19.23
CA GLY A 105 0.03 -0.49 -19.56
C GLY A 105 -0.94 -0.96 -18.46
N GLN A 106 -0.45 -1.24 -17.25
CA GLN A 106 -1.31 -1.52 -16.10
C GLN A 106 -2.13 -0.29 -15.70
N GLU A 107 -3.39 -0.53 -15.36
CA GLU A 107 -4.35 0.46 -14.85
C GLU A 107 -5.23 -0.22 -13.80
N LEU A 108 -5.56 0.49 -12.72
CA LEU A 108 -6.48 -0.02 -11.70
C LEU A 108 -7.87 0.56 -11.87
N ILE A 109 -8.87 -0.28 -11.63
CA ILE A 109 -10.29 0.03 -11.75
C ILE A 109 -10.88 0.05 -10.33
N ASP A 110 -11.50 1.18 -9.95
CA ASP A 110 -12.07 1.44 -8.62
C ASP A 110 -11.15 1.15 -7.42
N THR A 111 -9.85 0.98 -7.67
CA THR A 111 -8.88 0.48 -6.69
C THR A 111 -7.63 1.34 -6.68
N ARG A 112 -7.20 1.79 -5.50
CA ARG A 112 -5.90 2.45 -5.31
C ARG A 112 -5.04 1.64 -4.36
N ILE A 113 -3.76 1.51 -4.66
CA ILE A 113 -2.77 0.82 -3.82
C ILE A 113 -1.77 1.84 -3.29
N THR A 114 -1.50 1.81 -1.99
CA THR A 114 -0.48 2.65 -1.33
C THR A 114 0.26 1.85 -0.23
N CYS A 115 1.16 2.50 0.49
CA CYS A 115 1.89 1.95 1.63
C CYS A 115 1.91 2.92 2.81
N ALA A 116 1.94 2.39 4.03
CA ALA A 116 2.09 3.19 5.25
C ALA A 116 3.44 3.94 5.33
N VAL A 117 4.48 3.42 4.65
CA VAL A 117 5.78 4.08 4.48
C VAL A 117 6.12 4.11 2.99
N HIS A 118 6.46 5.27 2.45
CA HIS A 118 6.67 5.44 1.00
C HIS A 118 8.11 5.19 0.52
N CYS A 119 9.06 4.87 1.41
CA CYS A 119 10.45 4.54 1.02
C CYS A 119 10.75 3.08 1.33
N ALA A 120 11.61 2.45 0.51
CA ALA A 120 12.11 1.13 0.82
C ALA A 120 12.95 1.17 2.11
N PRO A 121 12.63 0.36 3.13
CA PRO A 121 13.47 0.20 4.31
C PRO A 121 14.40 -1.01 4.18
N PRO A 122 15.61 -0.97 4.78
CA PRO A 122 16.42 -2.14 4.99
C PRO A 122 15.60 -3.28 5.63
N ASP A 123 15.79 -4.50 5.12
CA ASP A 123 15.08 -5.72 5.55
C ASP A 123 13.55 -5.64 5.52
N ASN A 124 12.98 -4.69 4.78
CA ASN A 124 11.55 -4.35 4.79
C ASN A 124 11.05 -3.97 6.21
N LYS A 125 11.91 -3.38 7.03
CA LYS A 125 11.63 -2.99 8.43
C LYS A 125 11.90 -1.50 8.65
N PRO A 126 10.87 -0.64 8.52
CA PRO A 126 11.00 0.75 8.93
C PRO A 126 11.02 0.85 10.47
N SER A 127 11.78 1.79 11.00
CA SER A 127 11.83 2.09 12.43
C SER A 127 10.50 2.74 12.90
N THR A 128 10.32 2.87 14.22
CA THR A 128 9.17 3.63 14.75
C THR A 128 9.23 5.10 14.34
N GLU A 129 10.42 5.70 14.39
CA GLU A 129 10.63 7.09 13.97
C GLU A 129 10.27 7.27 12.49
N GLU A 130 10.76 6.41 11.60
CA GLU A 130 10.47 6.48 10.17
C GLU A 130 8.99 6.33 9.85
N ARG A 131 8.29 5.45 10.58
CA ARG A 131 6.83 5.30 10.47
C ARG A 131 6.12 6.57 10.91
N ASN A 132 6.54 7.17 12.02
CA ASN A 132 5.97 8.42 12.53
C ASN A 132 6.26 9.60 11.60
N THR A 133 7.45 9.66 11.00
CA THR A 133 7.80 10.70 10.02
C THR A 133 6.96 10.56 8.75
N CYS A 134 6.76 9.33 8.26
CA CYS A 134 5.97 9.09 7.06
C CYS A 134 4.46 9.21 7.27
N SER A 135 3.97 9.10 8.51
CA SER A 135 2.54 9.08 8.82
C SER A 135 1.81 10.33 8.37
N ALA A 136 2.46 11.51 8.35
CA ALA A 136 1.85 12.74 7.87
C ALA A 136 1.47 12.68 6.38
N HIS A 137 2.27 11.99 5.55
CA HIS A 137 1.92 11.75 4.15
C HIS A 137 0.80 10.73 4.03
N PHE A 138 0.91 9.61 4.76
CA PHE A 138 -0.09 8.55 4.74
C PHE A 138 -1.47 9.03 5.23
N GLU A 139 -1.53 9.77 6.34
CA GLU A 139 -2.77 10.35 6.86
C GLU A 139 -3.41 11.35 5.89
N ASN A 140 -2.59 12.20 5.24
CA ASN A 140 -3.10 13.08 4.20
C ASN A 140 -3.65 12.29 3.01
N GLU A 141 -3.02 11.18 2.62
CA GLU A 141 -3.52 10.31 1.55
C GLU A 141 -4.87 9.68 1.92
N ILE A 142 -4.98 9.12 3.13
CA ILE A 142 -6.25 8.57 3.64
C ILE A 142 -7.33 9.65 3.68
N ALA A 143 -7.03 10.85 4.16
CA ALA A 143 -7.98 11.96 4.20
C ALA A 143 -8.49 12.35 2.80
N LEU A 144 -7.64 12.30 1.79
CA LEU A 144 -8.01 12.61 0.40
C LEU A 144 -8.84 11.49 -0.25
N LEU A 145 -8.70 10.25 0.21
CA LEU A 145 -9.43 9.09 -0.29
C LEU A 145 -10.74 8.83 0.46
N LEU A 146 -10.86 9.29 1.70
CA LEU A 146 -12.05 9.12 2.54
C LEU A 146 -13.37 9.48 1.85
N PRO A 147 -13.48 10.52 1.00
CA PRO A 147 -14.75 10.86 0.35
C PRO A 147 -15.29 9.75 -0.58
N THR A 148 -14.44 8.93 -1.20
CA THR A 148 -14.87 7.92 -2.19
C THR A 148 -14.64 6.48 -1.74
N ALA A 149 -13.60 6.26 -0.93
CA ALA A 149 -13.26 4.93 -0.43
C ALA A 149 -14.40 4.35 0.41
N GLN A 150 -14.78 3.11 0.14
CA GLN A 150 -15.74 2.34 0.94
C GLN A 150 -15.04 1.29 1.79
N THR A 151 -13.97 0.71 1.26
CA THR A 151 -13.17 -0.29 1.95
C THR A 151 -11.68 0.05 1.93
N PHE A 152 -11.03 -0.06 3.09
CA PHE A 152 -9.58 -0.11 3.20
C PHE A 152 -9.12 -1.55 3.46
N LEU A 153 -8.29 -2.12 2.59
CA LEU A 153 -7.73 -3.46 2.74
C LEU A 153 -6.28 -3.38 3.21
N ALA A 154 -6.03 -3.79 4.46
CA ALA A 154 -4.72 -3.83 5.07
C ALA A 154 -3.96 -5.11 4.71
N LEU A 155 -2.79 -4.99 4.07
CA LEU A 155 -1.87 -6.10 3.83
C LEU A 155 -0.84 -6.19 4.96
N GLY A 156 -1.18 -6.93 6.01
CA GLY A 156 -0.33 -7.12 7.19
C GLY A 156 -0.70 -6.23 8.38
N SER A 157 -0.17 -6.58 9.55
CA SER A 157 -0.50 -5.93 10.83
C SER A 157 -0.03 -4.48 10.92
N LEU A 158 1.06 -4.12 10.23
CA LEU A 158 1.54 -2.74 10.21
C LEU A 158 0.55 -1.84 9.47
N ALA A 159 0.14 -2.21 8.26
CA ALA A 159 -0.88 -1.48 7.50
C ALA A 159 -2.20 -1.37 8.29
N TRP A 160 -2.64 -2.46 8.93
CA TRP A 160 -3.84 -2.49 9.78
C TRP A 160 -3.76 -1.46 10.91
N ASN A 161 -2.60 -1.40 11.57
CA ASN A 161 -2.38 -0.47 12.65
C ASN A 161 -2.31 0.98 12.17
N SER A 162 -1.61 1.23 11.06
CA SER A 162 -1.51 2.56 10.45
C SER A 162 -2.87 3.10 10.01
N ILE A 163 -3.71 2.28 9.36
CA ILE A 163 -5.08 2.68 8.98
C ILE A 163 -5.87 3.08 10.23
N PHE A 164 -5.87 2.24 11.28
CA PHE A 164 -6.61 2.54 12.51
C PHE A 164 -6.17 3.86 13.14
N THR A 165 -4.86 4.10 13.24
CA THR A 165 -4.31 5.35 13.80
C THR A 165 -4.64 6.56 12.93
N SER A 166 -4.52 6.46 11.60
CA SER A 166 -4.88 7.57 10.71
C SER A 166 -6.37 7.89 10.76
N LEU A 167 -7.24 6.88 10.77
CA LEU A 167 -8.69 7.09 10.93
C LEU A 167 -9.03 7.74 12.27
N GLN A 168 -8.33 7.37 13.35
CA GLN A 168 -8.50 7.99 14.67
C GLN A 168 -8.12 9.47 14.65
N ASN A 169 -6.98 9.80 14.03
CA ASN A 169 -6.51 11.19 13.89
C ASN A 169 -7.42 12.03 12.98
N LEU A 170 -8.09 11.40 12.02
CA LEU A 170 -9.10 12.00 11.14
C LEU A 170 -10.49 12.04 11.78
N GLU A 171 -10.57 11.90 13.11
CA GLU A 171 -11.79 12.02 13.91
C GLU A 171 -12.91 11.03 13.51
N CYS A 172 -12.53 9.90 12.89
CA CYS A 172 -13.48 8.82 12.62
C CYS A 172 -13.84 8.10 13.92
N ILE A 173 -15.11 7.68 14.03
CA ILE A 173 -15.58 6.87 15.15
C ILE A 173 -15.22 5.41 14.88
N LEU A 174 -14.31 4.89 15.70
CA LEU A 174 -13.75 3.54 15.60
C LEU A 174 -14.28 2.62 16.71
N PRO A 175 -14.23 1.28 16.50
CA PRO A 175 -14.55 0.32 17.54
C PRO A 175 -13.56 0.39 18.72
N ALA A 176 -14.10 0.23 19.92
CA ALA A 176 -13.36 0.10 21.16
C ALA A 176 -13.81 -1.19 21.90
N PRO A 177 -12.92 -2.16 22.19
CA PRO A 177 -11.48 -2.13 21.96
C PRO A 177 -11.09 -2.26 20.46
N LYS A 178 -9.85 -1.84 20.14
CA LYS A 178 -9.28 -2.00 18.79
C LYS A 178 -9.26 -3.48 18.38
N PRO A 179 -9.84 -3.86 17.23
CA PRO A 179 -9.83 -5.24 16.76
C PRO A 179 -8.41 -5.74 16.46
N LYS A 180 -8.14 -7.01 16.83
CA LYS A 180 -6.85 -7.66 16.59
C LYS A 180 -6.68 -7.97 15.10
N PHE A 181 -5.45 -7.86 14.62
CA PHE A 181 -5.12 -8.27 13.26
C PHE A 181 -5.09 -9.80 13.13
N VAL A 182 -5.95 -10.34 12.27
CA VAL A 182 -5.90 -11.69 11.70
C VAL A 182 -6.38 -11.62 10.24
N HIS A 183 -6.05 -12.61 9.41
CA HIS A 183 -6.55 -12.62 8.03
C HIS A 183 -8.09 -12.69 8.01
N ALA A 184 -8.70 -11.97 7.07
CA ALA A 184 -10.13 -11.74 6.96
C ALA A 184 -10.79 -11.06 8.18
N ALA A 185 -10.01 -10.51 9.13
CA ALA A 185 -10.56 -9.64 10.15
C ALA A 185 -11.17 -8.40 9.48
N GLN A 186 -12.27 -7.90 10.04
CA GLN A 186 -12.91 -6.70 9.58
C GLN A 186 -13.40 -5.84 10.73
N TYR A 187 -13.49 -4.53 10.48
CA TYR A 187 -14.27 -3.64 11.31
C TYR A 187 -14.90 -2.53 10.48
N GLN A 188 -15.98 -1.97 11.01
CA GLN A 188 -16.59 -0.77 10.47
C GLN A 188 -16.16 0.45 11.27
N PHE A 189 -16.15 1.60 10.63
CA PHE A 189 -15.96 2.89 11.25
C PHE A 189 -16.94 3.90 10.67
N ARG A 190 -17.22 4.97 11.41
CA ARG A 190 -18.05 6.08 10.93
C ARG A 190 -17.16 7.29 10.62
N THR A 191 -17.29 7.86 9.43
CA THR A 191 -16.61 9.12 9.09
C THR A 191 -17.18 10.28 9.88
N PRO A 192 -16.47 11.43 9.97
CA PRO A 192 -17.04 12.65 10.56
C PRO A 192 -18.35 13.10 9.89
N GLN A 193 -18.56 12.73 8.62
CA GLN A 193 -19.78 13.01 7.85
C GLN A 193 -20.91 12.00 8.10
N GLY A 194 -20.68 10.97 8.91
CA GLY A 194 -21.70 10.00 9.33
C GLY A 194 -21.76 8.73 8.47
N GLU A 195 -20.95 8.62 7.42
CA GLU A 195 -20.91 7.44 6.54
C GLU A 195 -20.27 6.25 7.23
N ILE A 196 -20.82 5.05 7.04
CA ILE A 196 -20.23 3.81 7.57
C ILE A 196 -19.36 3.19 6.48
N LYS A 197 -18.09 2.96 6.78
CA LYS A 197 -17.09 2.37 5.89
C LYS A 197 -16.42 1.18 6.56
N LYS A 198 -15.70 0.36 5.78
CA LYS A 198 -15.11 -0.90 6.26
C LYS A 198 -13.58 -0.88 6.18
N VAL A 199 -12.92 -1.57 7.10
CA VAL A 199 -11.52 -1.96 6.99
C VAL A 199 -11.45 -3.49 7.02
N LEU A 200 -10.71 -4.08 6.09
CA LEU A 200 -10.43 -5.51 5.97
C LEU A 200 -8.96 -5.79 6.20
N ALA A 201 -8.64 -6.96 6.72
CA ALA A 201 -7.28 -7.44 6.89
C ALA A 201 -6.99 -8.63 5.98
N SER A 202 -5.79 -8.64 5.41
CA SER A 202 -5.18 -9.84 4.85
C SER A 202 -3.77 -10.02 5.37
N TYR A 203 -3.30 -11.26 5.41
CA TYR A 203 -1.87 -11.49 5.48
C TYR A 203 -1.20 -10.90 4.24
N HIS A 204 0.00 -10.35 4.42
CA HIS A 204 0.75 -9.80 3.30
C HIS A 204 1.12 -10.93 2.32
N PRO A 205 1.03 -10.74 0.99
CA PRO A 205 1.43 -11.74 -0.01
C PRO A 205 2.97 -11.83 -0.16
N SER A 206 3.70 -11.78 0.96
CA SER A 206 5.16 -11.97 0.94
C SER A 206 5.49 -13.40 0.56
N GLN A 207 6.66 -13.61 -0.05
CA GLN A 207 7.16 -14.94 -0.39
C GLN A 207 7.12 -15.90 0.81
N GLN A 208 7.44 -15.42 2.00
CA GLN A 208 7.35 -16.21 3.23
C GLN A 208 5.93 -16.72 3.50
N ASN A 209 4.91 -15.86 3.41
CA ASN A 209 3.53 -16.26 3.70
C ASN A 209 2.95 -17.16 2.61
N THR A 210 3.30 -16.92 1.35
CA THR A 210 2.77 -17.67 0.21
C THR A 210 3.43 -19.04 0.09
N PHE A 211 4.74 -19.15 0.30
CA PHE A 211 5.46 -20.44 0.22
C PHE A 211 5.14 -21.37 1.38
N THR A 212 4.83 -20.82 2.56
CA THR A 212 4.44 -21.62 3.74
C THR A 212 2.96 -21.99 3.76
N GLY A 213 2.15 -21.54 2.78
CA GLY A 213 0.71 -21.76 2.75
C GLY A 213 -0.07 -20.95 3.79
N LYS A 214 0.59 -20.05 4.55
CA LYS A 214 -0.08 -19.13 5.48
C LYS A 214 -1.05 -18.19 4.77
N LEU A 215 -0.77 -17.87 3.52
CA LEU A 215 -1.71 -17.23 2.60
C LEU A 215 -1.76 -18.02 1.30
N THR A 216 -2.97 -18.40 0.87
CA THR A 216 -3.21 -19.04 -0.43
C THR A 216 -3.84 -18.04 -1.42
N GLU A 217 -3.81 -18.36 -2.72
CA GLU A 217 -4.44 -17.47 -3.73
C GLU A 217 -5.94 -17.34 -3.47
N ALA A 218 -6.63 -18.44 -3.14
CA ALA A 218 -8.06 -18.42 -2.83
C ALA A 218 -8.38 -17.52 -1.61
N MET A 219 -7.52 -17.50 -0.59
CA MET A 219 -7.67 -16.61 0.56
C MET A 219 -7.52 -15.14 0.16
N LEU A 220 -6.53 -14.82 -0.69
CA LEU A 220 -6.30 -13.46 -1.18
C LEU A 220 -7.44 -12.98 -2.10
N ASP A 221 -7.92 -13.85 -2.99
CA ASP A 221 -9.03 -13.58 -3.91
C ASP A 221 -10.32 -13.30 -3.14
N ALA A 222 -10.60 -14.06 -2.08
CA ALA A 222 -11.77 -13.87 -1.24
C ALA A 222 -11.80 -12.48 -0.58
N VAL A 223 -10.69 -12.04 0.02
CA VAL A 223 -10.63 -10.72 0.67
C VAL A 223 -10.62 -9.55 -0.32
N ILE A 224 -10.07 -9.73 -1.52
CA ILE A 224 -10.14 -8.72 -2.58
C ILE A 224 -11.59 -8.59 -3.08
N THR A 225 -12.26 -9.71 -3.31
CA THR A 225 -13.67 -9.73 -3.73
C THR A 225 -14.56 -9.09 -2.66
N ASP A 226 -14.38 -9.43 -1.38
CA ASP A 226 -15.12 -8.78 -0.28
C ASP A 226 -14.81 -7.27 -0.15
N GLY A 227 -13.58 -6.87 -0.48
CA GLY A 227 -13.21 -5.46 -0.52
C GLY A 227 -13.91 -4.67 -1.63
N ALA A 228 -14.16 -5.32 -2.77
CA ALA A 228 -14.79 -4.73 -3.95
C ALA A 228 -16.31 -4.53 -3.80
N LEU A 229 -16.96 -5.32 -2.95
CA LEU A 229 -18.41 -5.26 -2.71
C LEU A 229 -18.86 -4.10 -1.79
N GLY A 230 -17.90 -3.31 -1.28
CA GLY A 230 -18.14 -2.16 -0.38
C GLY A 230 -18.63 -0.90 -1.07
#